data_AF-A0A6N9C5S3-F1
#
_entry.id   AF-A0A6N9C5S3-F1
#
_cell.length_a   1.000
_cell.length_b   1.000
_cell.length_c   1.000
_cell.angle_alpha   90.00
_cell.angle_beta   90.00
_cell.angle_gamma   90.00
#
_symmetry.space_group_name_H-M   'P 1'
#
loop_
_entity.id
_entity.type
_entity.pdbx_description
1 polymer ?
#
loop_
_entity_poly.entity_id
_entity_poly.type
_entity_poly.pdbx_seq_one_letter_code
_entity_poly.pdbx_strand_id
1 'polypeptide(L)'
;MNTQSHAIINVALLSRKASPHLHRYALIGAALPDLPMFIFFAVEAFILKHPQRLIWGERYFLPEWQNLFDLFNSIPIFLLL
;
A
#
# COMPACT_ATOMS: atom_id res chain seq x y z
N MET A 1 -3.97 1.17 -10.00
CA MET A 1 -3.15 2.06 -9.14
C MET A 1 -3.89 3.39 -8.97
N ASN A 2 -4.64 3.54 -7.88
CA ASN A 2 -5.35 4.79 -7.50
C ASN A 2 -4.97 5.20 -6.07
N THR A 3 -3.67 5.13 -5.79
CA THR A 3 -3.04 5.52 -4.52
C THR A 3 -3.38 6.96 -4.13
N GLN A 4 -3.53 7.82 -5.14
CA GLN A 4 -3.92 9.22 -4.97
C GLN A 4 -5.37 9.36 -4.46
N SER A 5 -6.30 8.49 -4.89
CA SER A 5 -7.71 8.58 -4.51
C SER A 5 -7.93 8.22 -3.04
N HIS A 6 -7.24 7.21 -2.52
CA HIS A 6 -7.35 6.82 -1.11
C HIS A 6 -6.77 7.90 -0.18
N ALA A 7 -5.64 8.51 -0.57
CA ALA A 7 -5.05 9.62 0.17
C ALA A 7 -5.96 10.86 0.20
N ILE A 8 -6.56 11.23 -0.94
CA ILE A 8 -7.45 12.39 -1.04
C ILE A 8 -8.74 12.18 -0.23
N ILE A 9 -9.34 10.99 -0.27
CA ILE A 9 -10.59 10.71 0.47
C ILE A 9 -10.33 10.69 1.98
N ASN A 10 -9.23 10.07 2.45
CA ASN A 10 -8.88 10.06 3.87
C ASN A 10 -8.60 11.47 4.38
N VAL A 11 -7.85 12.29 3.63
CA VAL A 11 -7.59 13.68 3.99
C VAL A 11 -8.88 14.51 3.95
N ALA A 12 -9.73 14.35 2.94
CA ALA A 12 -10.98 15.11 2.82
C ALA A 12 -11.98 14.80 3.96
N LEU A 13 -12.05 13.55 4.42
CA LEU A 13 -12.96 13.14 5.49
C LEU A 13 -12.42 13.47 6.90
N LEU A 14 -11.11 13.33 7.15
CA LEU A 14 -10.52 13.55 8.47
C LEU A 14 -10.10 15.01 8.71
N SER A 15 -9.75 15.78 7.67
CA SER A 15 -9.26 17.15 7.82
C SER A 15 -10.34 18.14 8.28
N ARG A 16 -11.63 17.79 8.18
CA ARG A 16 -12.73 18.65 8.65
C ARG A 16 -12.88 18.69 10.18
N LYS A 17 -12.29 17.74 10.93
CA LYS A 17 -12.52 17.62 12.39
C LYS A 17 -11.27 17.35 13.24
N ALA A 18 -10.11 17.05 12.64
CA ALA A 18 -8.94 16.60 13.40
C ALA A 18 -7.86 17.67 13.54
N SER A 19 -7.35 17.83 14.77
CA SER A 19 -6.22 18.67 15.12
C SER A 19 -5.00 18.42 14.22
N PRO A 20 -4.16 19.43 13.92
CA PRO A 20 -3.02 19.31 12.99
C PRO A 20 -2.07 18.14 13.27
N HIS A 21 -1.97 17.70 14.53
CA HIS A 21 -1.20 16.53 14.94
C HIS A 21 -1.73 15.19 14.43
N LEU A 22 -3.03 15.06 14.11
CA LEU A 22 -3.60 13.82 13.59
C LEU A 22 -3.26 13.60 12.11
N HIS A 23 -2.98 14.66 11.34
CA HIS A 23 -2.63 14.57 9.93
C HIS A 23 -1.37 13.73 9.70
N ARG A 24 -0.38 13.77 10.60
CA ARG A 24 0.86 12.96 10.48
C ARG A 24 0.59 11.46 10.61
N TYR A 25 -0.33 11.08 11.50
CA TYR A 25 -0.71 9.68 11.71
C TYR A 25 -1.59 9.17 10.57
N ALA A 26 -2.47 10.02 10.04
CA ALA A 26 -3.24 9.72 8.84
C ALA A 26 -2.34 9.57 7.60
N LEU A 27 -1.28 10.37 7.47
CA LEU A 27 -0.32 10.28 6.39
C LEU A 27 0.51 8.98 6.47
N ILE A 28 0.95 8.61 7.67
CA ILE A 28 1.65 7.34 7.92
C ILE A 28 0.72 6.17 7.65
N GLY A 29 -0.53 6.22 8.12
CA GLY A 29 -1.54 5.18 7.87
C GLY A 29 -1.94 5.05 6.39
N ALA A 30 -1.85 6.13 5.61
CA ALA A 30 -2.10 6.11 4.18
C ALA A 30 -0.89 5.60 3.38
N ALA A 31 0.34 5.85 3.83
CA ALA A 31 1.56 5.46 3.12
C ALA A 31 2.06 4.04 3.48
N LEU A 32 1.77 3.56 4.69
CA LEU A 32 2.14 2.21 5.12
C LEU A 32 1.66 1.08 4.18
N PRO A 33 0.39 1.06 3.70
CA PRO A 33 -0.09 -0.01 2.83
C PRO A 33 0.56 -0.01 1.45
N ASP A 34 1.20 1.09 1.03
CA ASP A 34 1.86 1.19 -0.27
C ASP A 34 3.32 0.71 -0.25
N LEU A 35 3.95 0.64 0.93
CA LEU A 35 5.35 0.21 1.07
C LEU A 35 5.64 -1.16 0.43
N PRO A 36 4.81 -2.20 0.63
CA PRO A 36 5.00 -3.49 -0.03
C PRO A 36 4.98 -3.40 -1.56
N MET A 37 4.18 -2.51 -2.14
CA MET A 37 4.07 -2.34 -3.59
C MET A 37 5.38 -1.78 -4.16
N PHE A 38 5.99 -0.83 -3.46
CA PHE A 38 7.30 -0.30 -3.83
C PHE A 38 8.41 -1.34 -3.69
N ILE A 39 8.38 -2.15 -2.62
CA ILE A 39 9.35 -3.24 -2.41
C ILE A 39 9.21 -4.30 -3.51
N PHE A 40 7.98 -4.72 -3.80
CA PHE A 40 7.66 -5.66 -4.89
C PHE A 40 8.25 -5.18 -6.21
N PHE A 41 7.91 -3.95 -6.60
CA PHE A 41 8.41 -3.40 -7.85
C PHE A 41 9.94 -3.28 -7.85
N ALA A 42 10.54 -2.88 -6.73
CA ALA A 42 11.98 -2.71 -6.65
C ALA A 42 12.73 -4.05 -6.81
N VAL A 43 12.27 -5.10 -6.11
CA VAL A 43 12.85 -6.44 -6.18
C VAL A 43 12.67 -7.02 -7.58
N GLU A 44 11.45 -6.98 -8.11
CA GLU A 44 11.13 -7.60 -9.39
C GLU A 44 11.77 -6.89 -10.59
N ALA A 45 11.82 -5.55 -10.55
CA ALA A 45 12.34 -4.75 -11.66
C ALA A 45 13.86 -4.54 -11.60
N PHE A 46 14.45 -4.32 -10.41
CA PHE A 46 15.88 -3.96 -10.31
C PHE A 46 16.77 -5.12 -9.87
N ILE A 47 16.28 -6.02 -9.01
CA ILE A 47 17.08 -7.16 -8.54
C ILE A 47 16.92 -8.34 -9.50
N LEU A 48 15.68 -8.74 -9.79
CA LEU A 48 15.36 -9.88 -10.64
C LEU A 48 15.30 -9.52 -12.14
N LYS A 49 15.26 -8.21 -12.46
CA LYS A 49 15.27 -7.67 -13.83
C LYS A 49 14.18 -8.27 -14.73
N HIS A 50 13.03 -8.60 -14.15
CA HIS A 50 11.92 -9.14 -14.92
C HIS A 50 11.30 -8.07 -15.83
N PRO A 51 10.82 -8.46 -17.03
CA PRO A 51 10.10 -7.53 -17.88
C PRO A 51 8.78 -7.14 -17.22
N GLN A 52 8.37 -5.88 -17.36
CA GLN A 52 7.17 -5.36 -16.69
C GLN A 52 5.91 -6.19 -16.99
N ARG A 53 5.81 -6.77 -18.19
CA ARG A 53 4.70 -7.66 -18.55
C ARG A 53 4.61 -8.89 -17.63
N LEU A 54 5.74 -9.48 -17.26
CA LEU A 54 5.80 -10.63 -16.35
C LEU A 54 5.55 -10.19 -14.90
N ILE A 55 6.09 -9.04 -14.51
CA ILE A 55 5.90 -8.48 -13.16
C ILE A 55 4.41 -8.29 -12.89
N TRP A 56 3.71 -7.55 -13.75
CA TRP A 56 2.29 -7.24 -13.55
C TRP A 56 1.33 -8.35 -14.01
N GLY A 57 1.77 -9.22 -14.92
CA GLY A 57 0.93 -10.28 -15.49
C GLY A 57 0.92 -11.57 -14.69
N GLU A 58 2.03 -11.90 -14.01
CA GLU A 58 2.17 -13.16 -13.28
C GLU A 58 2.64 -12.92 -11.85
N ARG A 59 3.76 -12.21 -11.68
CA ARG A 59 4.42 -12.13 -10.37
C ARG A 59 3.62 -11.33 -9.35
N TYR A 60 2.85 -10.35 -9.81
CA TYR A 60 1.90 -9.62 -8.97
C TYR A 60 0.87 -10.56 -8.33
N PHE A 61 0.44 -11.61 -9.03
CA PHE A 61 -0.59 -12.54 -8.57
C PHE A 61 -0.03 -13.73 -7.77
N LEU A 62 1.28 -13.74 -7.53
CA LEU A 62 1.90 -14.81 -6.75
C LEU A 62 1.49 -14.72 -5.27
N PRO A 63 1.22 -15.86 -4.61
CA PRO A 63 0.79 -15.89 -3.21
C PRO A 63 1.76 -15.20 -2.24
N GLU A 64 3.06 -15.26 -2.52
CA GLU A 64 4.10 -14.64 -1.69
C GLU A 64 3.94 -13.12 -1.62
N TRP A 65 3.66 -12.50 -2.77
CA TRP A 65 3.45 -11.05 -2.86
C TRP A 65 2.06 -10.65 -2.39
N GLN A 66 1.02 -11.43 -2.73
CA GLN A 66 -0.34 -11.19 -2.25
C GLN A 66 -0.43 -11.25 -0.72
N ASN A 67 0.19 -12.24 -0.07
CA ASN A 67 0.23 -12.32 1.39
C ASN A 67 0.93 -11.11 2.02
N LEU A 68 1.99 -10.59 1.39
CA LEU A 68 2.68 -9.40 1.85
C LEU A 68 1.79 -8.14 1.68
N PHE A 69 1.07 -8.03 0.56
CA PHE A 69 0.10 -6.95 0.35
C PHE A 69 -1.04 -7.03 1.36
N ASP A 70 -1.60 -8.21 1.57
CA ASP A 70 -2.73 -8.45 2.47
C ASP A 70 -2.35 -8.16 3.92
N LEU A 71 -1.14 -8.52 4.35
CA LEU A 71 -0.66 -8.23 5.70
C LEU A 71 -0.67 -6.72 5.98
N PHE A 72 -0.28 -5.88 5.02
CA PHE A 72 -0.20 -4.43 5.20
C PHE A 72 -1.52 -3.71 4.94
N ASN A 73 -2.36 -4.23 4.04
CA ASN A 73 -3.67 -3.65 3.72
C ASN A 73 -4.76 -4.08 4.70
N SER A 74 -4.58 -5.22 5.38
CA SER A 74 -5.57 -5.79 6.29
C SER A 74 -5.17 -5.70 7.77
N ILE A 75 -4.15 -4.92 8.14
CA ILE A 75 -3.75 -4.71 9.56
C ILE A 75 -4.96 -4.41 10.49
N PRO A 76 -5.93 -3.54 10.13
CA PRO A 76 -7.08 -3.27 10.99
C PRO A 76 -7.99 -4.48 11.18
N ILE A 77 -8.11 -5.35 10.18
CA ILE A 77 -8.93 -6.58 10.22
C ILE A 77 -8.20 -7.70 10.95
N PHE A 78 -6.87 -7.81 10.77
CA PHE A 78 -6.02 -8.81 11.41
C PHE A 78 -5.85 -8.57 12.92
N LEU A 79 -5.97 -7.32 13.39
CA LEU A 79 -5.98 -6.99 14.82
C LEU A 79 -7.37 -7.18 15.48
N LEU A 80 -8.43 -7.38 14.70
CA LEU A 80 -9.81 -7.58 15.18
C LEU A 80 -10.28 -9.04 15.11
N LEU A 81 -9.45 -9.96 14.61
CA LEU A 81 -9.64 -11.42 14.61
C LEU A 81 -8.72 -12.07 15.65
#